data_AF-A0A537DUP2-F1
#
_entry.id   AF-A0A537DUP2-F1
#
_cell.length_a   1.000
_cell.length_b   1.000
_cell.length_c   1.000
_cell.angle_alpha   90.00
_cell.angle_beta   90.00
_cell.angle_gamma   90.00
#
_symmetry.space_group_name_H-M   'P 1'
#
loop_
_entity.id
_entity.type
_entity.pdbx_description
1 polymer ?
#
loop_
_entity_poly.entity_id
_entity_poly.type
_entity_poly.pdbx_seq_one_letter_code
_entity_poly.pdbx_strand_id
1 'polypeptide(L)'
;MSDSTSALADKIRSKSAKVCVVGLGYVGVPLSVASAQAGFRVVGVDVEKEKVSMINDGVCYVEDAYSEEQLPELVKAGSIRATASLSDGADDSDVILVCVPTPLDSRGEPDLSYLRSVGRGLSKTLKRFKLIIVESTSFPGTTRDIFLPLLERTGKKATLDFALVYSPERIDYGNAKFGVRNIPKVVGGIDEESTRLGAEFYKSILDAPVVTVGSPSVAEATKMLENIFRYVNIALVNELAVLHEILGVDFVEAINAAATKPFGFMPHYPGPGVGGHCIPKDPFYLVFKAKQAGFSLRLVSASKAVNQMMPIHTIERLAKALRAGKKSLPNATVVIWGLAYKGEVKDTRRSPSLELLELLKQSRARIRVFDPYVPRVIVGGKTYESSSTEIESVRDADALMIATAHNAFRTANLSKIRSLMRDRPILYDTRNLRTRRECEEAGFTYLATGRP
;
A
#
# COMPACT_ATOMS: atom_id res chain seq x y z
N MET A 1 -29.09 -21.17 11.48
CA MET A 1 -29.14 -19.77 11.94
C MET A 1 -29.82 -19.69 13.30
N SER A 2 -29.18 -19.07 14.29
CA SER A 2 -29.86 -18.66 15.52
C SER A 2 -30.78 -17.46 15.24
N ASP A 3 -31.81 -17.24 16.08
CA ASP A 3 -32.75 -16.12 15.92
C ASP A 3 -32.05 -14.76 15.83
N SER A 4 -30.99 -14.56 16.62
CA SER A 4 -30.20 -13.32 16.60
C SER A 4 -29.43 -13.12 15.28
N THR A 5 -28.87 -14.19 14.70
CA THR A 5 -28.19 -14.11 13.39
C THR A 5 -29.17 -13.84 12.25
N SER A 6 -30.39 -14.40 12.30
CA SER A 6 -31.43 -14.12 11.32
C SER A 6 -31.90 -12.68 11.39
N ALA A 7 -32.21 -12.19 12.60
CA ALA A 7 -32.65 -10.82 12.81
C ALA A 7 -31.62 -9.78 12.31
N LEU A 8 -30.32 -10.03 12.53
CA LEU A 8 -29.27 -9.16 12.00
C LEU A 8 -29.15 -9.25 10.47
N ALA A 9 -29.30 -10.43 9.87
CA ALA A 9 -29.32 -10.57 8.42
C ALA A 9 -30.47 -9.76 7.78
N ASP A 10 -31.67 -9.79 8.38
CA ASP A 10 -32.82 -9.01 7.91
C ASP A 10 -32.60 -7.50 8.03
N LYS A 11 -31.95 -7.05 9.11
CA LYS A 11 -31.52 -5.66 9.25
C LYS A 11 -30.52 -5.23 8.17
N ILE A 12 -29.57 -6.11 7.82
CA ILE A 12 -28.59 -5.86 6.76
C ILE A 12 -29.30 -5.74 5.41
N ARG A 13 -30.22 -6.66 5.08
CA ARG A 13 -30.98 -6.64 3.82
C ARG A 13 -31.86 -5.41 3.67
N SER A 14 -32.55 -5.03 4.74
CA SER A 14 -33.44 -3.86 4.79
C SER A 14 -32.71 -2.52 4.98
N LYS A 15 -31.37 -2.53 5.09
CA LYS A 15 -30.54 -1.34 5.36
C LYS A 15 -30.83 -0.63 6.70
N SER A 16 -31.55 -1.30 7.60
CA SER A 16 -31.88 -0.78 8.93
C SER A 16 -30.78 -1.04 9.97
N ALA A 17 -29.78 -1.88 9.64
CA ALA A 17 -28.59 -2.06 10.46
C ALA A 17 -27.77 -0.75 10.57
N LYS A 18 -27.20 -0.49 11.74
CA LYS A 18 -26.25 0.61 11.95
C LYS A 18 -24.82 0.11 11.87
N VAL A 19 -23.94 0.85 11.19
CA VAL A 19 -22.55 0.47 10.95
C VAL A 19 -21.62 1.39 11.75
N CYS A 20 -20.69 0.80 12.50
CA CYS A 20 -19.57 1.51 13.10
C CYS A 20 -18.29 1.15 12.36
N VAL A 21 -17.45 2.13 12.04
CA VAL A 21 -16.13 1.91 11.45
C VAL A 21 -15.06 2.46 12.37
N VAL A 22 -14.22 1.59 12.92
CA VAL A 22 -13.18 1.94 13.90
C VAL A 22 -11.83 2.07 13.18
N GLY A 23 -11.27 3.27 13.19
CA GLY A 23 -10.08 3.67 12.43
C GLY A 23 -10.47 4.29 11.09
N LEU A 24 -10.34 5.61 10.97
CA LEU A 24 -10.69 6.37 9.77
C LEU A 24 -9.46 6.57 8.87
N GLY A 25 -8.73 5.48 8.61
CA GLY A 25 -7.62 5.49 7.66
C GLY A 25 -8.06 5.33 6.21
N TYR A 26 -7.09 5.05 5.35
CA TYR A 26 -7.30 4.73 3.92
C TYR A 26 -8.20 3.51 3.68
N VAL A 27 -8.49 2.70 4.70
CA VAL A 27 -9.44 1.58 4.65
C VAL A 27 -10.81 1.99 5.19
N GLY A 28 -10.82 2.60 6.38
CA GLY A 28 -12.07 2.91 7.08
C GLY A 28 -12.89 4.02 6.43
N VAL A 29 -12.25 5.04 5.85
CA VAL A 29 -13.01 6.10 5.16
C VAL A 29 -13.74 5.56 3.92
N PRO A 30 -13.09 4.85 2.98
CA PRO A 30 -13.82 4.25 1.84
C PRO A 30 -14.91 3.27 2.25
N LEU A 31 -14.70 2.43 3.27
CA LEU A 31 -15.75 1.53 3.77
C LEU A 31 -16.91 2.27 4.42
N SER A 32 -16.65 3.41 5.08
CA SER A 32 -17.70 4.27 5.64
C SER A 32 -18.54 4.89 4.53
N VAL A 33 -17.90 5.42 3.49
CA VAL A 33 -18.56 6.00 2.31
C VAL A 33 -19.38 4.94 1.58
N ALA A 34 -18.79 3.78 1.26
CA ALA A 34 -19.49 2.69 0.57
C ALA A 34 -20.70 2.17 1.36
N SER A 35 -20.57 2.04 2.68
CA SER A 35 -21.68 1.63 3.55
C SER A 35 -22.81 2.67 3.56
N ALA A 36 -22.48 3.95 3.65
CA ALA A 36 -23.50 5.00 3.69
C ALA A 36 -24.24 5.16 2.36
N GLN A 37 -23.52 5.08 1.23
CA GLN A 37 -24.16 5.10 -0.09
C GLN A 37 -25.06 3.89 -0.34
N ALA A 38 -24.71 2.73 0.26
CA ALA A 38 -25.57 1.56 0.23
C ALA A 38 -26.84 1.70 1.10
N GLY A 39 -27.02 2.85 1.79
CA GLY A 39 -28.20 3.19 2.57
C GLY A 39 -28.06 3.01 4.09
N PHE A 40 -26.89 2.59 4.59
CA PHE A 40 -26.70 2.42 6.02
C PHE A 40 -26.42 3.75 6.75
N ARG A 41 -26.82 3.83 8.02
CA ARG A 41 -26.33 4.89 8.92
C ARG A 41 -24.97 4.47 9.46
N VAL A 42 -23.98 5.35 9.29
CA VAL A 42 -22.57 5.07 9.63
C VAL A 42 -22.05 6.01 10.71
N VAL A 43 -21.38 5.44 11.71
CA VAL A 43 -20.61 6.19 12.70
C VAL A 43 -19.13 5.79 12.62
N GLY A 44 -18.31 6.69 12.09
CA GLY A 44 -16.86 6.57 12.11
C GLY A 44 -16.29 6.83 13.52
N VAL A 45 -15.26 6.09 13.89
CA VAL A 45 -14.55 6.26 15.17
C VAL A 45 -13.06 6.40 14.90
N ASP A 46 -12.44 7.48 15.35
CA ASP A 46 -10.98 7.63 15.34
C ASP A 46 -10.50 8.41 16.57
N VAL A 47 -9.34 8.03 17.11
CA VAL A 47 -8.79 8.69 18.31
C VAL A 47 -8.23 10.08 18.00
N GLU A 48 -7.90 10.35 16.74
CA GLU A 48 -7.39 11.64 16.28
C GLU A 48 -8.57 12.60 16.03
N LYS A 49 -8.73 13.58 16.92
CA LYS A 49 -9.83 14.55 16.87
C LYS A 49 -9.87 15.36 15.57
N GLU A 50 -8.71 15.64 14.99
CA GLU A 50 -8.61 16.35 13.71
C GLU A 50 -9.29 15.57 12.58
N LYS A 51 -8.97 14.27 12.46
CA LYS A 51 -9.63 13.36 11.51
C LYS A 51 -11.15 13.32 11.71
N VAL A 52 -11.60 13.27 12.96
CA VAL A 52 -13.03 13.29 13.30
C VAL A 52 -13.70 14.59 12.84
N SER A 53 -13.07 15.75 13.06
CA SER A 53 -13.57 17.04 12.58
C SER A 53 -13.69 17.04 11.06
N MET A 54 -12.60 16.68 10.36
CA MET A 54 -12.59 16.68 8.89
C MET A 54 -13.72 15.82 8.31
N ILE A 55 -13.96 14.61 8.84
CA ILE A 55 -15.08 13.78 8.38
C ILE A 55 -16.44 14.45 8.66
N ASN A 56 -16.64 15.03 9.84
CA ASN A 56 -17.90 15.72 10.17
C ASN A 56 -18.12 17.01 9.35
N ASP A 57 -17.05 17.60 8.85
CA ASP A 57 -17.07 18.76 7.94
C ASP A 57 -17.22 18.34 6.46
N GLY A 58 -17.35 17.04 6.18
CA GLY A 58 -17.45 16.50 4.82
C GLY A 58 -16.12 16.47 4.05
N VAL A 59 -14.99 16.71 4.72
CA VAL A 59 -13.65 16.78 4.11
C VAL A 59 -12.99 15.41 4.11
N CYS A 60 -12.75 14.86 2.91
CA CYS A 60 -11.97 13.64 2.74
C CYS A 60 -10.47 13.97 2.71
N TYR A 61 -9.70 13.46 3.68
CA TYR A 61 -8.24 13.65 3.76
C TYR A 61 -7.44 12.44 3.27
N VAL A 62 -8.12 11.34 2.94
CA VAL A 62 -7.48 10.16 2.34
C VAL A 62 -7.51 10.31 0.83
N GLU A 63 -6.44 9.87 0.15
CA GLU A 63 -6.38 9.83 -1.32
C GLU A 63 -7.26 8.71 -1.85
N ASP A 64 -8.55 9.00 -2.02
CA ASP A 64 -9.53 8.12 -2.64
C ASP A 64 -10.57 9.00 -3.34
N ALA A 65 -10.45 9.12 -4.67
CA ALA A 65 -11.28 10.03 -5.47
C ALA A 65 -12.79 9.78 -5.27
N TYR A 66 -13.17 8.53 -5.07
CA TYR A 66 -14.56 8.17 -4.80
C TYR A 66 -15.05 8.72 -3.46
N SER A 67 -14.27 8.56 -2.40
CA SER A 67 -14.60 9.13 -1.09
C SER A 67 -14.57 10.66 -1.10
N GLU A 68 -13.62 11.27 -1.81
CA GLU A 68 -13.52 12.73 -1.97
C GLU A 68 -14.78 13.33 -2.61
N GLU A 69 -15.33 12.66 -3.64
CA GLU A 69 -16.55 13.11 -4.31
C GLU A 69 -17.81 12.93 -3.45
N GLN A 70 -17.90 11.82 -2.72
CA GLN A 70 -19.17 11.34 -2.16
C GLN A 70 -19.37 11.73 -0.70
N LEU A 71 -18.29 11.86 0.08
CA LEU A 71 -18.35 12.14 1.52
C LEU A 71 -19.15 13.42 1.89
N PRO A 72 -18.99 14.58 1.20
CA PRO A 72 -19.68 15.81 1.58
C PRO A 72 -21.21 15.66 1.62
N GLU A 73 -21.79 15.07 0.58
CA GLU A 73 -23.25 14.91 0.49
C GLU A 73 -23.78 13.86 1.47
N LEU A 74 -23.01 12.80 1.75
CA LEU A 74 -23.39 11.79 2.75
C LEU A 74 -23.40 12.35 4.17
N VAL A 75 -22.48 13.25 4.49
CA VAL A 75 -22.43 13.96 5.78
C VAL A 75 -23.59 14.93 5.89
N LYS A 76 -23.86 15.72 4.83
CA LYS A 76 -25.00 16.64 4.77
C LYS A 76 -26.35 15.92 4.90
N ALA A 77 -26.49 14.71 4.37
CA ALA A 77 -27.66 13.85 4.54
C ALA A 77 -27.75 13.20 5.94
N GLY A 78 -26.74 13.39 6.79
CA GLY A 78 -26.61 12.75 8.10
C GLY A 78 -26.39 11.24 8.03
N SER A 79 -26.02 10.70 6.86
CA SER A 79 -25.76 9.27 6.66
C SER A 79 -24.43 8.84 7.27
N ILE A 80 -23.47 9.76 7.36
CA ILE A 80 -22.17 9.58 8.02
C ILE A 80 -21.99 10.65 9.10
N ARG A 81 -21.48 10.23 10.25
CA ARG A 81 -20.83 11.11 11.23
C ARG A 81 -19.62 10.43 11.84
N ALA A 82 -18.74 11.18 12.47
CA ALA A 82 -17.57 10.67 13.19
C ALA A 82 -17.56 11.08 14.67
N THR A 83 -16.93 10.27 15.51
CA THR A 83 -16.71 10.53 16.95
C THR A 83 -15.33 10.03 17.38
N ALA A 84 -14.79 10.59 18.47
CA ALA A 84 -13.58 10.09 19.11
C ALA A 84 -13.83 8.99 20.16
N SER A 85 -15.10 8.72 20.47
CA SER A 85 -15.51 7.77 21.49
C SER A 85 -15.93 6.44 20.86
N LEU A 86 -15.23 5.36 21.22
CA LEU A 86 -15.57 4.02 20.76
C LEU A 86 -16.97 3.59 21.20
N SER A 87 -17.38 3.91 22.43
CA SER A 87 -18.73 3.56 22.90
C SER A 87 -19.81 4.30 22.13
N ASP A 88 -19.60 5.57 21.78
CA ASP A 88 -20.59 6.39 21.06
C ASP A 88 -20.87 5.85 19.65
N GLY A 89 -19.87 5.24 19.03
CA GLY A 89 -20.03 4.54 17.74
C GLY A 89 -20.52 3.10 17.90
N ALA A 90 -19.93 2.34 18.83
CA ALA A 90 -20.12 0.89 18.89
C ALA A 90 -21.39 0.46 19.63
N ASP A 91 -21.86 1.15 20.66
CA ASP A 91 -22.95 0.67 21.53
C ASP A 91 -24.24 0.44 20.75
N ASP A 92 -24.62 1.42 19.91
CA ASP A 92 -25.84 1.37 19.10
C ASP A 92 -25.57 0.94 17.64
N SER A 93 -24.43 0.33 17.34
CA SER A 93 -24.19 -0.28 16.02
C SER A 93 -24.54 -1.77 16.00
N ASP A 94 -24.94 -2.28 14.85
CA ASP A 94 -25.20 -3.70 14.62
C ASP A 94 -24.02 -4.38 13.91
N VAL A 95 -23.31 -3.64 13.05
CA VAL A 95 -22.08 -4.07 12.36
C VAL A 95 -20.91 -3.17 12.80
N ILE A 96 -19.76 -3.76 13.08
CA ILE A 96 -18.53 -3.05 13.46
C ILE A 96 -17.38 -3.49 12.55
N LEU A 97 -16.84 -2.56 11.78
CA LEU A 97 -15.63 -2.74 10.97
C LEU A 97 -14.42 -2.24 11.74
N VAL A 98 -13.39 -3.07 11.90
CA VAL A 98 -12.16 -2.73 12.63
C VAL A 98 -11.02 -2.52 11.63
N CYS A 99 -10.70 -1.26 11.38
CA CYS A 99 -9.80 -0.75 10.34
C CYS A 99 -8.59 0.01 10.94
N VAL A 100 -8.15 -0.38 12.15
CA VAL A 100 -7.04 0.28 12.85
C VAL A 100 -5.68 -0.12 12.28
N PRO A 101 -4.65 0.74 12.39
CA PRO A 101 -3.32 0.41 11.88
C PRO A 101 -2.72 -0.78 12.64
N THR A 102 -1.98 -1.60 11.89
CA THR A 102 -1.04 -2.58 12.41
C THR A 102 0.33 -2.19 11.86
N PRO A 103 1.15 -1.41 12.59
CA PRO A 103 2.51 -1.08 12.15
C PRO A 103 3.48 -2.24 12.45
N LEU A 104 4.74 -2.06 12.04
CA LEU A 104 5.86 -2.85 12.56
C LEU A 104 6.56 -2.04 13.66
N ASP A 105 7.04 -2.71 14.70
CA ASP A 105 7.86 -2.12 15.74
C ASP A 105 9.32 -1.89 15.28
N SER A 106 10.18 -1.41 16.18
CA SER A 106 11.60 -1.16 15.89
C SER A 106 12.40 -2.42 15.55
N ARG A 107 11.90 -3.60 15.91
CA ARG A 107 12.49 -4.90 15.53
C ARG A 107 11.95 -5.42 14.20
N GLY A 108 10.99 -4.72 13.59
CA GLY A 108 10.32 -5.16 12.37
C GLY A 108 9.26 -6.22 12.62
N GLU A 109 8.77 -6.36 13.86
CA GLU A 109 7.73 -7.31 14.24
C GLU A 109 6.35 -6.62 14.24
N PRO A 110 5.24 -7.32 13.95
CA PRO A 110 3.92 -6.71 13.95
C PRO A 110 3.52 -6.16 15.31
N ASP A 111 3.18 -4.87 15.36
CA ASP A 111 2.55 -4.25 16.52
C ASP A 111 1.02 -4.33 16.42
N LEU A 112 0.42 -5.07 17.36
CA LEU A 112 -1.03 -5.27 17.46
C LEU A 112 -1.66 -4.43 18.59
N SER A 113 -0.93 -3.47 19.17
CA SER A 113 -1.39 -2.64 20.30
C SER A 113 -2.74 -1.97 20.02
N TYR A 114 -2.91 -1.38 18.84
CA TYR A 114 -4.16 -0.74 18.39
C TYR A 114 -5.32 -1.72 18.31
N LEU A 115 -5.12 -2.87 17.64
CA LEU A 115 -6.14 -3.91 17.52
C LEU A 115 -6.53 -4.48 18.89
N ARG A 116 -5.54 -4.69 19.78
CA ARG A 116 -5.78 -5.14 21.16
C ARG A 116 -6.57 -4.11 21.95
N SER A 117 -6.29 -2.83 21.78
CA SER A 117 -7.02 -1.73 22.42
C SER A 117 -8.50 -1.74 22.01
N VAL A 118 -8.77 -1.84 20.70
CA VAL A 118 -10.14 -1.94 20.17
C VAL A 118 -10.85 -3.17 20.71
N GLY A 119 -10.23 -4.35 20.70
CA GLY A 119 -10.85 -5.57 21.23
C GLY A 119 -11.24 -5.45 22.70
N ARG A 120 -10.35 -4.87 23.53
CA ARG A 120 -10.66 -4.58 24.95
C ARG A 120 -11.78 -3.56 25.11
N GLY A 121 -11.84 -2.55 24.26
CA GLY A 121 -12.92 -1.57 24.24
C GLY A 121 -14.27 -2.21 23.89
N LEU A 122 -14.32 -2.94 22.77
CA LEU A 122 -15.52 -3.60 22.25
C LEU A 122 -16.08 -4.64 23.22
N SER A 123 -15.24 -5.37 23.96
CA SER A 123 -15.74 -6.33 24.97
C SER A 123 -16.68 -5.71 26.02
N LYS A 124 -16.64 -4.38 26.21
CA LYS A 124 -17.52 -3.64 27.13
C LYS A 124 -18.82 -3.17 26.46
N THR A 125 -18.91 -3.20 25.13
CA THR A 125 -20.02 -2.65 24.33
C THR A 125 -20.90 -3.73 23.69
N LEU A 126 -20.55 -5.02 23.85
CA LEU A 126 -21.29 -6.20 23.36
C LEU A 126 -22.59 -6.49 24.15
N LYS A 127 -23.47 -5.50 24.26
CA LYS A 127 -24.76 -5.62 24.99
C LYS A 127 -25.82 -6.43 24.21
N ARG A 128 -25.78 -6.37 22.88
CA ARG A 128 -26.67 -7.07 21.94
C ARG A 128 -25.85 -7.80 20.88
N PHE A 129 -26.47 -8.74 20.16
CA PHE A 129 -25.82 -9.46 19.07
C PHE A 129 -25.30 -8.48 18.01
N LYS A 130 -24.03 -8.61 17.64
CA LYS A 130 -23.34 -7.76 16.66
C LYS A 130 -22.53 -8.60 15.67
N LEU A 131 -22.35 -8.08 14.47
CA LEU A 131 -21.35 -8.55 13.52
C LEU A 131 -20.08 -7.72 13.69
N ILE A 132 -18.96 -8.35 14.00
CA ILE A 132 -17.64 -7.70 14.07
C ILE A 132 -16.78 -8.22 12.93
N ILE A 133 -16.24 -7.31 12.12
CA ILE A 133 -15.37 -7.64 11.00
C ILE A 133 -14.02 -6.96 11.16
N VAL A 134 -12.95 -7.76 11.21
CA VAL A 134 -11.57 -7.27 11.24
C VAL A 134 -11.08 -7.09 9.80
N GLU A 135 -10.71 -5.85 9.47
CA GLU A 135 -10.16 -5.41 8.18
C GLU A 135 -8.65 -5.15 8.27
N SER A 136 -8.18 -4.79 9.46
CA SER A 136 -6.76 -4.55 9.76
C SER A 136 -5.89 -5.71 9.28
N THR A 137 -4.92 -5.42 8.42
CA THR A 137 -3.96 -6.42 7.93
C THR A 137 -3.21 -7.10 9.08
N SER A 138 -3.16 -8.43 9.07
CA SER A 138 -2.59 -9.23 10.15
C SER A 138 -2.04 -10.57 9.62
N PHE A 139 -1.58 -11.46 10.50
CA PHE A 139 -1.13 -12.81 10.15
C PHE A 139 -2.13 -13.89 10.57
N PRO A 140 -2.08 -15.10 9.97
CA PRO A 140 -2.95 -16.22 10.34
C PRO A 140 -2.96 -16.52 11.84
N GLY A 141 -4.15 -16.52 12.42
CA GLY A 141 -4.41 -16.71 13.85
C GLY A 141 -4.63 -15.41 14.62
N THR A 142 -4.49 -14.23 14.01
CA THR A 142 -4.70 -12.96 14.73
C THR A 142 -6.15 -12.82 15.19
N THR A 143 -7.11 -13.10 14.32
CA THR A 143 -8.53 -12.96 14.64
C THR A 143 -8.99 -14.00 15.66
N ARG A 144 -8.57 -15.26 15.49
CA ARG A 144 -8.97 -16.39 16.35
C ARG A 144 -8.21 -16.44 17.68
N ASP A 145 -6.89 -16.27 17.66
CA ASP A 145 -6.04 -16.56 18.83
C ASP A 145 -5.75 -15.29 19.65
N ILE A 146 -5.97 -14.10 19.08
CA ILE A 146 -5.65 -12.82 19.73
C ILE A 146 -6.91 -11.97 19.92
N PHE A 147 -7.66 -11.70 18.85
CA PHE A 147 -8.77 -10.76 18.92
C PHE A 147 -10.01 -11.35 19.60
N LEU A 148 -10.38 -12.59 19.26
CA LEU A 148 -11.51 -13.29 19.87
C LEU A 148 -11.39 -13.39 21.41
N PRO A 149 -10.27 -13.83 22.02
CA PRO A 149 -10.13 -13.85 23.47
C PRO A 149 -10.31 -12.48 24.15
N LEU A 150 -9.96 -11.38 23.45
CA LEU A 150 -10.16 -10.04 23.99
C LEU A 150 -11.63 -9.63 23.99
N LEU A 151 -12.42 -10.06 23.00
CA LEU A 151 -13.86 -9.85 22.96
C LEU A 151 -14.59 -10.65 24.04
N GLU A 152 -14.15 -11.89 24.28
CA GLU A 152 -14.78 -12.80 25.26
C GLU A 152 -14.38 -12.54 26.72
N ARG A 153 -13.43 -11.64 26.98
CA ARG A 153 -12.86 -11.41 28.32
C ARG A 153 -13.89 -10.96 29.38
N THR A 154 -15.04 -10.45 28.96
CA THR A 154 -16.14 -10.00 29.84
C THR A 154 -17.23 -11.07 30.01
N GLY A 155 -16.94 -12.32 29.62
CA GLY A 155 -17.87 -13.46 29.69
C GLY A 155 -18.74 -13.63 28.46
N LYS A 156 -18.66 -12.70 27.50
CA LYS A 156 -19.33 -12.79 26.19
C LYS A 156 -18.79 -13.97 25.39
N LYS A 157 -19.65 -14.56 24.56
CA LYS A 157 -19.32 -15.72 23.74
C LYS A 157 -19.54 -15.44 22.26
N ALA A 158 -18.55 -15.79 21.45
CA ALA A 158 -18.74 -15.92 20.02
C ALA A 158 -19.97 -16.81 19.72
N THR A 159 -20.62 -16.56 18.58
CA THR A 159 -21.81 -17.26 18.07
C THR A 159 -23.10 -17.01 18.86
N LEU A 160 -23.01 -16.66 20.15
CA LEU A 160 -24.13 -16.30 21.02
C LEU A 160 -24.33 -14.79 21.15
N ASP A 161 -23.25 -14.06 21.43
CA ASP A 161 -23.28 -12.61 21.66
C ASP A 161 -22.76 -11.81 20.46
N PHE A 162 -21.99 -12.43 19.55
CA PHE A 162 -21.48 -11.78 18.36
C PHE A 162 -21.03 -12.78 17.29
N ALA A 163 -21.12 -12.37 16.03
CA ALA A 163 -20.43 -12.98 14.91
C ALA A 163 -19.05 -12.31 14.73
N LEU A 164 -18.02 -13.09 14.44
CA LEU A 164 -16.67 -12.57 14.21
C LEU A 164 -16.12 -13.03 12.85
N VAL A 165 -15.66 -12.07 12.07
CA VAL A 165 -15.20 -12.25 10.70
C VAL A 165 -13.86 -11.56 10.51
N TYR A 166 -13.01 -12.16 9.68
CA TYR A 166 -11.90 -11.45 9.06
C TYR A 166 -12.20 -11.26 7.58
N SER A 167 -11.95 -10.06 7.07
CA SER A 167 -12.05 -9.74 5.66
C SER A 167 -10.91 -8.80 5.31
N PRO A 168 -9.89 -9.22 4.53
CA PRO A 168 -8.76 -8.35 4.27
C PRO A 168 -9.12 -7.20 3.34
N GLU A 169 -8.49 -6.04 3.56
CA GLU A 169 -8.40 -5.00 2.55
C GLU A 169 -7.47 -5.43 1.40
N ARG A 170 -7.88 -5.19 0.15
CA ARG A 170 -7.22 -5.59 -1.10
C ARG A 170 -7.01 -4.43 -2.09
N ILE A 171 -7.37 -3.21 -1.74
CA ILE A 171 -7.18 -1.99 -2.54
C ILE A 171 -5.71 -1.80 -2.92
N ASP A 172 -5.49 -1.48 -4.19
CA ASP A 172 -4.23 -0.96 -4.71
C ASP A 172 -4.30 0.57 -4.68
N TYR A 173 -3.39 1.18 -3.92
CA TYR A 173 -3.37 2.62 -3.73
C TYR A 173 -3.15 3.38 -5.04
N GLY A 174 -3.96 4.43 -5.27
CA GLY A 174 -3.96 5.22 -6.49
C GLY A 174 -4.51 4.48 -7.72
N ASN A 175 -5.23 3.37 -7.56
CA ASN A 175 -5.80 2.64 -8.68
C ASN A 175 -7.12 3.27 -9.14
N ALA A 176 -7.10 3.96 -10.27
CA ALA A 176 -8.28 4.63 -10.83
C ALA A 176 -9.38 3.66 -11.30
N LYS A 177 -9.07 2.38 -11.52
CA LYS A 177 -10.01 1.39 -12.04
C LYS A 177 -10.66 0.55 -10.94
N PHE A 178 -9.89 0.21 -9.91
CA PHE A 178 -10.30 -0.70 -8.85
C PHE A 178 -10.30 0.00 -7.50
N GLY A 179 -11.49 0.20 -6.92
CA GLY A 179 -11.71 0.81 -5.62
C GLY A 179 -12.47 -0.13 -4.68
N VAL A 180 -12.88 0.39 -3.52
CA VAL A 180 -13.49 -0.41 -2.46
C VAL A 180 -14.71 -1.23 -2.92
N ARG A 181 -15.53 -0.68 -3.83
CA ARG A 181 -16.79 -1.30 -4.27
C ARG A 181 -16.65 -2.42 -5.29
N ASN A 182 -15.62 -2.39 -6.14
CA ASN A 182 -15.53 -3.25 -7.32
C ASN A 182 -14.40 -4.30 -7.23
N ILE A 183 -13.74 -4.41 -6.09
CA ILE A 183 -12.75 -5.46 -5.81
C ILE A 183 -13.46 -6.63 -5.11
N PRO A 184 -13.26 -7.88 -5.57
CA PRO A 184 -13.83 -9.04 -4.88
C PRO A 184 -13.36 -9.11 -3.42
N LYS A 185 -14.30 -9.33 -2.51
CA LYS A 185 -14.01 -9.35 -1.07
C LYS A 185 -13.89 -10.79 -0.58
N VAL A 186 -12.85 -11.08 0.20
CA VAL A 186 -12.66 -12.40 0.82
C VAL A 186 -13.21 -12.35 2.24
N VAL A 187 -14.00 -13.34 2.64
CA VAL A 187 -14.68 -13.36 3.94
C VAL A 187 -14.48 -14.70 4.62
N GLY A 188 -13.87 -14.70 5.80
CA GLY A 188 -13.71 -15.88 6.65
C GLY A 188 -14.19 -15.61 8.07
N GLY A 189 -15.28 -16.25 8.47
CA GLY A 189 -15.84 -16.20 9.82
C GLY A 189 -15.27 -17.28 10.73
N ILE A 190 -15.36 -17.08 12.04
CA ILE A 190 -14.96 -18.10 13.04
C ILE A 190 -15.76 -19.40 12.95
N ASP A 191 -16.94 -19.33 12.32
CA ASP A 191 -17.86 -20.40 11.96
C ASP A 191 -18.61 -20.05 10.63
N GLU A 192 -19.44 -20.97 10.16
CA GLU A 192 -20.21 -20.80 8.92
C GLU A 192 -21.23 -19.66 9.00
N GLU A 193 -21.90 -19.49 10.14
CA GLU A 193 -22.91 -18.45 10.32
C GLU A 193 -22.30 -17.04 10.34
N SER A 194 -21.16 -16.85 10.99
CA SER A 194 -20.39 -15.60 10.94
C SER A 194 -19.94 -15.31 9.51
N THR A 195 -19.46 -16.34 8.79
CA THR A 195 -19.04 -16.20 7.39
C THR A 195 -20.20 -15.76 6.51
N ARG A 196 -21.37 -16.40 6.65
CA ARG A 196 -22.58 -16.07 5.91
C ARG A 196 -23.03 -14.64 6.20
N LEU A 197 -23.03 -14.23 7.47
CA LEU A 197 -23.46 -12.89 7.89
C LEU A 197 -22.49 -11.79 7.41
N GLY A 198 -21.19 -12.03 7.51
CA GLY A 198 -20.16 -11.16 6.93
C GLY A 198 -20.30 -11.03 5.42
N ALA A 199 -20.58 -12.14 4.72
CA ALA A 199 -20.78 -12.14 3.29
C ALA A 199 -22.04 -11.37 2.88
N GLU A 200 -23.13 -11.50 3.64
CA GLU A 200 -24.35 -10.73 3.43
C GLU A 200 -24.09 -9.23 3.56
N PHE A 201 -23.34 -8.80 4.57
CA PHE A 201 -22.98 -7.40 4.74
C PHE A 201 -22.20 -6.86 3.53
N TYR A 202 -21.15 -7.55 3.09
CA TYR A 202 -20.36 -7.08 1.94
C TYR A 202 -21.12 -7.11 0.62
N LYS A 203 -21.95 -8.13 0.37
CA LYS A 203 -22.84 -8.16 -0.81
C LYS A 203 -23.77 -6.96 -0.87
N SER A 204 -24.09 -6.39 0.29
CA SER A 204 -24.97 -5.25 0.39
C SER A 204 -24.27 -3.90 0.10
N ILE A 205 -22.94 -3.82 0.15
CA ILE A 205 -22.17 -2.58 -0.06
C ILE A 205 -21.25 -2.60 -1.29
N LEU A 206 -21.02 -3.78 -1.89
CA LEU A 206 -20.08 -3.98 -2.99
C LEU A 206 -20.79 -4.31 -4.30
N ASP A 207 -20.19 -3.88 -5.41
CA ASP A 207 -20.58 -4.20 -6.78
C ASP A 207 -19.72 -5.38 -7.34
N ALA A 208 -19.10 -6.15 -6.45
CA ALA A 208 -18.17 -7.24 -6.78
C ALA A 208 -18.47 -8.53 -6.02
N PRO A 209 -18.00 -9.69 -6.52
CA PRO A 209 -18.19 -10.97 -5.85
C PRO A 209 -17.63 -11.00 -4.43
N VAL A 210 -18.38 -11.63 -3.52
CA VAL A 210 -17.90 -11.97 -2.19
C VAL A 210 -17.52 -13.45 -2.16
N VAL A 211 -16.24 -13.72 -1.90
CA VAL A 211 -15.64 -15.06 -1.86
C VAL A 211 -15.53 -15.50 -0.40
N THR A 212 -16.29 -16.51 -0.01
CA THR A 212 -16.24 -17.08 1.34
C THR A 212 -15.13 -18.13 1.45
N VAL A 213 -14.48 -18.18 2.62
CA VAL A 213 -13.47 -19.18 2.96
C VAL A 213 -13.75 -19.78 4.33
N GLY A 214 -13.23 -20.98 4.60
CA GLY A 214 -13.63 -21.78 5.77
C GLY A 214 -13.20 -21.25 7.15
N SER A 215 -12.36 -20.22 7.24
CA SER A 215 -11.97 -19.63 8.53
C SER A 215 -11.36 -18.23 8.39
N PRO A 216 -11.26 -17.46 9.48
CA PRO A 216 -10.58 -16.16 9.45
C PRO A 216 -9.11 -16.33 9.11
N SER A 217 -8.46 -17.40 9.59
CA SER A 217 -7.05 -17.69 9.32
C SER A 217 -6.75 -17.91 7.84
N VAL A 218 -7.68 -18.52 7.09
CA VAL A 218 -7.55 -18.65 5.63
C VAL A 218 -7.66 -17.28 4.95
N ALA A 219 -8.60 -16.43 5.39
CA ALA A 219 -8.73 -15.07 4.86
C ALA A 219 -7.50 -14.19 5.19
N GLU A 220 -6.93 -14.31 6.39
CA GLU A 220 -5.66 -13.68 6.79
C GLU A 220 -4.49 -14.18 5.91
N ALA A 221 -4.42 -15.49 5.68
CA ALA A 221 -3.40 -16.10 4.83
C ALA A 221 -3.46 -15.63 3.38
N THR A 222 -4.67 -15.43 2.83
CA THR A 222 -4.86 -14.90 1.46
C THR A 222 -4.15 -13.57 1.28
N LYS A 223 -4.31 -12.63 2.23
CA LYS A 223 -3.66 -11.32 2.14
C LYS A 223 -2.14 -11.41 2.21
N MET A 224 -1.63 -12.28 3.08
CA MET A 224 -0.19 -12.53 3.19
C MET A 224 0.37 -13.12 1.90
N LEU A 225 -0.33 -14.10 1.31
CA LEU A 225 0.06 -14.73 0.06
C LEU A 225 0.14 -13.73 -1.09
N GLU A 226 -0.89 -12.88 -1.27
CA GLU A 226 -0.90 -11.85 -2.32
C GLU A 226 0.33 -10.94 -2.26
N ASN A 227 0.67 -10.47 -1.06
CA ASN A 227 1.80 -9.55 -0.87
C ASN A 227 3.15 -10.25 -0.96
N ILE A 228 3.30 -11.46 -0.42
CA ILE A 228 4.53 -12.26 -0.50
C ILE A 228 4.82 -12.61 -1.96
N PHE A 229 3.79 -13.04 -2.70
CA PHE A 229 3.91 -13.36 -4.11
C PHE A 229 4.47 -12.18 -4.91
N ARG A 230 3.90 -10.98 -4.72
CA ARG A 230 4.41 -9.76 -5.38
C ARG A 230 5.84 -9.42 -4.93
N TYR A 231 6.14 -9.52 -3.63
CA TYR A 231 7.48 -9.20 -3.10
C TYR A 231 8.58 -10.11 -3.65
N VAL A 232 8.33 -11.42 -3.67
CA VAL A 232 9.27 -12.44 -4.15
C VAL A 232 9.49 -12.31 -5.65
N ASN A 233 8.43 -12.11 -6.44
CA ASN A 233 8.59 -11.95 -7.89
C ASN A 233 9.32 -10.65 -8.26
N ILE A 234 9.13 -9.55 -7.51
CA ILE A 234 9.92 -8.34 -7.71
C ILE A 234 11.41 -8.62 -7.42
N ALA A 235 11.71 -9.35 -6.35
CA ALA A 235 13.10 -9.75 -6.05
C ALA A 235 13.68 -10.60 -7.18
N LEU A 236 12.93 -11.60 -7.67
CA LEU A 236 13.37 -12.46 -8.77
C LEU A 236 13.76 -11.64 -10.01
N VAL A 237 12.90 -10.73 -10.47
CA VAL A 237 13.22 -9.92 -11.66
C VAL A 237 14.33 -8.90 -11.39
N ASN A 238 14.48 -8.42 -10.16
CA ASN A 238 15.60 -7.56 -9.77
C ASN A 238 16.94 -8.31 -9.82
N GLU A 239 17.01 -9.52 -9.25
CA GLU A 239 18.22 -10.35 -9.28
C GLU A 239 18.61 -10.72 -10.72
N LEU A 240 17.62 -11.14 -11.52
CA LEU A 240 17.85 -11.44 -12.93
C LEU A 240 18.26 -10.20 -13.73
N ALA A 241 17.72 -9.01 -13.44
CA ALA A 241 18.14 -7.78 -14.10
C ALA A 241 19.63 -7.51 -13.88
N VAL A 242 20.13 -7.63 -12.65
CA VAL A 242 21.56 -7.45 -12.33
C VAL A 242 22.42 -8.45 -13.10
N LEU A 243 22.00 -9.73 -13.16
CA LEU A 243 22.72 -10.76 -13.92
C LEU A 243 22.79 -10.42 -15.43
N HIS A 244 21.68 -10.03 -16.03
CA HIS A 244 21.61 -9.78 -17.47
C HIS A 244 22.37 -8.50 -17.88
N GLU A 245 22.49 -7.51 -16.99
CA GLU A 245 23.40 -6.38 -17.17
C GLU A 245 24.87 -6.82 -17.30
N ILE A 246 25.28 -7.88 -16.57
CA ILE A 246 26.63 -8.46 -16.67
C ILE A 246 26.79 -9.25 -17.97
N LEU A 247 25.75 -10.00 -18.35
CA LEU A 247 25.75 -10.81 -19.59
C LEU A 247 25.61 -9.97 -20.87
N GLY A 248 25.27 -8.68 -20.75
CA GLY A 248 25.05 -7.81 -21.89
C GLY A 248 23.73 -8.09 -22.64
N VAL A 249 22.72 -8.63 -21.96
CA VAL A 249 21.43 -9.02 -22.54
C VAL A 249 20.33 -8.06 -22.06
N ASP A 250 19.43 -7.64 -22.95
CA ASP A 250 18.27 -6.84 -22.60
C ASP A 250 17.21 -7.70 -21.90
N PHE A 251 17.19 -7.66 -20.57
CA PHE A 251 16.27 -8.46 -19.77
C PHE A 251 14.82 -7.96 -19.86
N VAL A 252 14.61 -6.67 -20.12
CA VAL A 252 13.26 -6.11 -20.26
C VAL A 252 12.63 -6.59 -21.55
N GLU A 253 13.40 -6.68 -22.63
CA GLU A 253 12.98 -7.34 -23.86
C GLU A 253 12.62 -8.82 -23.61
N ALA A 254 13.45 -9.55 -22.86
CA ALA A 254 13.17 -10.94 -22.49
C ALA A 254 11.88 -11.09 -21.66
N ILE A 255 11.62 -10.20 -20.69
CA ILE A 255 10.36 -10.17 -19.93
C ILE A 255 9.17 -9.95 -20.86
N ASN A 256 9.27 -8.99 -21.79
CA ASN A 256 8.18 -8.67 -22.72
C ASN A 256 7.91 -9.84 -23.68
N ALA A 257 8.95 -10.51 -24.16
CA ALA A 257 8.81 -11.74 -24.95
C ALA A 257 8.14 -12.86 -24.14
N ALA A 258 8.58 -13.10 -22.90
CA ALA A 258 7.97 -14.09 -22.01
C ALA A 258 6.50 -13.77 -21.68
N ALA A 259 6.15 -12.49 -21.55
CA ALA A 259 4.79 -12.01 -21.31
C ALA A 259 3.79 -12.32 -22.43
N THR A 260 4.27 -12.64 -23.64
CA THR A 260 3.40 -13.12 -24.73
C THR A 260 2.83 -14.52 -24.47
N LYS A 261 3.43 -15.28 -23.54
CA LYS A 261 2.94 -16.61 -23.17
C LYS A 261 1.65 -16.46 -22.36
N PRO A 262 0.52 -17.07 -22.79
CA PRO A 262 -0.78 -16.83 -22.17
C PRO A 262 -0.96 -17.49 -20.79
N PHE A 263 -0.01 -18.30 -20.33
CA PHE A 263 -0.08 -19.00 -19.04
C PHE A 263 1.30 -19.18 -18.41
N GLY A 264 1.33 -19.30 -17.07
CA GLY A 264 2.54 -19.63 -16.31
C GLY A 264 3.58 -18.52 -16.21
N PHE A 265 3.30 -17.32 -16.73
CA PHE A 265 4.16 -16.16 -16.56
C PHE A 265 3.32 -14.91 -16.29
N MET A 266 3.58 -14.27 -15.15
CA MET A 266 2.99 -12.98 -14.80
C MET A 266 4.10 -11.95 -14.73
N PRO A 267 4.15 -10.99 -15.67
CA PRO A 267 5.30 -10.09 -15.79
C PRO A 267 5.44 -9.21 -14.55
N HIS A 268 6.67 -9.15 -14.04
CA HIS A 268 7.12 -8.14 -13.11
C HIS A 268 8.31 -7.43 -13.76
N TYR A 269 8.54 -6.19 -13.38
CA TYR A 269 9.60 -5.37 -13.96
C TYR A 269 10.58 -4.94 -12.88
N PRO A 270 11.89 -4.96 -13.17
CA PRO A 270 12.90 -4.55 -12.21
C PRO A 270 12.81 -3.05 -11.94
N GLY A 271 13.34 -2.63 -10.79
CA GLY A 271 13.31 -1.23 -10.38
C GLY A 271 14.41 -0.89 -9.38
N PRO A 272 14.45 0.36 -8.89
CA PRO A 272 15.46 0.81 -7.94
C PRO A 272 15.25 0.23 -6.53
N GLY A 273 14.14 -0.49 -6.29
CA GLY A 273 13.77 -1.05 -5.00
C GLY A 273 12.27 -1.22 -4.88
N VAL A 274 11.79 -1.51 -3.67
CA VAL A 274 10.39 -1.79 -3.37
C VAL A 274 9.87 -0.84 -2.29
N GLY A 275 8.74 -0.18 -2.54
CA GLY A 275 8.14 0.78 -1.61
C GLY A 275 6.64 0.61 -1.34
N GLY A 276 6.06 1.57 -0.62
CA GLY A 276 4.65 1.58 -0.22
C GLY A 276 4.38 0.95 1.16
N HIS A 277 3.11 0.92 1.59
CA HIS A 277 2.76 0.43 2.95
C HIS A 277 2.81 -1.07 3.11
N CYS A 278 2.40 -1.79 2.07
CA CYS A 278 2.04 -3.20 2.21
C CYS A 278 3.22 -4.09 1.82
N ILE A 279 3.79 -3.90 0.65
CA ILE A 279 4.75 -4.85 0.07
C ILE A 279 6.09 -4.95 0.83
N PRO A 280 6.71 -3.84 1.26
CA PRO A 280 7.93 -3.92 2.07
C PRO A 280 7.68 -4.33 3.53
N LYS A 281 6.42 -4.52 3.95
CA LYS A 281 6.00 -4.65 5.35
C LYS A 281 5.34 -6.00 5.64
N ASP A 282 4.26 -6.29 4.92
CA ASP A 282 3.35 -7.42 5.16
C ASP A 282 4.02 -8.80 5.09
N PRO A 283 4.99 -9.06 4.18
CA PRO A 283 5.73 -10.34 4.20
C PRO A 283 6.37 -10.65 5.56
N PHE A 284 6.75 -9.64 6.34
CA PHE A 284 7.39 -9.84 7.65
C PHE A 284 6.41 -10.28 8.75
N TYR A 285 5.10 -10.14 8.54
CA TYR A 285 4.08 -10.64 9.46
C TYR A 285 4.09 -12.17 9.45
N LEU A 286 4.20 -12.76 8.25
CA LEU A 286 4.29 -14.20 8.12
C LEU A 286 5.67 -14.72 8.53
N VAL A 287 6.76 -13.95 8.33
CA VAL A 287 8.09 -14.28 8.88
C VAL A 287 8.04 -14.35 10.41
N PHE A 288 7.40 -13.38 11.05
CA PHE A 288 7.19 -13.38 12.50
C PHE A 288 6.41 -14.62 12.96
N LYS A 289 5.26 -14.91 12.32
CA LYS A 289 4.44 -16.08 12.67
C LYS A 289 5.16 -17.40 12.40
N ALA A 290 5.91 -17.51 11.30
CA ALA A 290 6.71 -18.68 10.98
C ALA A 290 7.79 -18.93 12.03
N LYS A 291 8.50 -17.88 12.48
CA LYS A 291 9.51 -17.97 13.53
C LYS A 291 8.91 -18.49 14.85
N GLN A 292 7.71 -18.04 15.22
CA GLN A 292 7.00 -18.57 16.40
C GLN A 292 6.66 -20.05 16.27
N ALA A 293 6.44 -20.55 15.05
CA ALA A 293 6.19 -21.96 14.76
C ALA A 293 7.48 -22.78 14.54
N GLY A 294 8.67 -22.21 14.80
CA GLY A 294 9.94 -22.89 14.55
C GLY A 294 10.28 -23.06 13.06
N PHE A 295 9.63 -22.31 12.17
CA PHE A 295 9.82 -22.40 10.72
C PHE A 295 10.51 -21.16 10.16
N SER A 296 11.37 -21.35 9.14
CA SER A 296 12.09 -20.26 8.48
C SER A 296 11.64 -20.08 7.04
N LEU A 297 11.13 -18.89 6.71
CA LEU A 297 10.76 -18.50 5.34
C LEU A 297 12.00 -18.05 4.54
N ARG A 298 12.87 -19.01 4.22
CA ARG A 298 14.16 -18.76 3.52
C ARG A 298 14.01 -17.95 2.23
N LEU A 299 12.99 -18.26 1.41
CA LEU A 299 12.75 -17.54 0.16
C LEU A 299 12.41 -16.07 0.41
N VAL A 300 11.54 -15.77 1.38
CA VAL A 300 11.18 -14.39 1.73
C VAL A 300 12.38 -13.62 2.27
N SER A 301 13.23 -14.27 3.07
CA SER A 301 14.48 -13.68 3.56
C SER A 301 15.47 -13.38 2.43
N ALA A 302 15.64 -14.29 1.47
CA ALA A 302 16.48 -14.06 0.30
C ALA A 302 15.93 -12.91 -0.57
N SER A 303 14.62 -12.90 -0.82
CA SER A 303 13.96 -11.81 -1.55
C SER A 303 14.15 -10.45 -0.88
N LYS A 304 14.19 -10.42 0.47
CA LYS A 304 14.51 -9.19 1.20
C LYS A 304 15.91 -8.70 0.89
N ALA A 305 16.91 -9.57 0.99
CA ALA A 305 18.30 -9.21 0.72
C ALA A 305 18.47 -8.65 -0.70
N VAL A 306 17.90 -9.33 -1.71
CA VAL A 306 17.91 -8.87 -3.10
C VAL A 306 17.27 -7.49 -3.25
N ASN A 307 16.06 -7.31 -2.73
CA ASN A 307 15.35 -6.03 -2.87
C ASN A 307 16.06 -4.87 -2.15
N GLN A 308 16.73 -5.12 -1.02
CA GLN A 308 17.52 -4.12 -0.28
C GLN A 308 18.84 -3.77 -0.99
N MET A 309 19.35 -4.64 -1.86
CA MET A 309 20.57 -4.36 -2.65
C MET A 309 20.31 -3.46 -3.86
N MET A 310 19.07 -3.37 -4.35
CA MET A 310 18.77 -2.63 -5.58
C MET A 310 19.08 -1.13 -5.55
N PRO A 311 18.82 -0.38 -4.46
CA PRO A 311 19.25 1.01 -4.36
C PRO A 311 20.78 1.15 -4.44
N ILE A 312 21.52 0.26 -3.78
CA ILE A 312 22.99 0.22 -3.80
C ILE A 312 23.49 -0.03 -5.22
N HIS A 313 23.00 -1.09 -5.86
CA HIS A 313 23.31 -1.43 -7.26
C HIS A 313 23.07 -0.24 -8.21
N THR A 314 21.93 0.43 -8.04
CA THR A 314 21.56 1.62 -8.83
C THR A 314 22.61 2.74 -8.68
N ILE A 315 23.03 3.06 -7.45
CA ILE A 315 24.05 4.10 -7.23
C ILE A 315 25.43 3.69 -7.75
N GLU A 316 25.82 2.43 -7.55
CA GLU A 316 27.10 1.90 -8.06
C GLU A 316 27.18 1.96 -9.59
N ARG A 317 26.09 1.62 -10.26
CA ARG A 317 25.99 1.68 -11.72
C ARG A 317 26.06 3.12 -12.25
N LEU A 318 25.37 4.06 -11.59
CA LEU A 318 25.51 5.49 -11.89
C LEU A 318 26.96 5.95 -11.71
N ALA A 319 27.58 5.58 -10.60
CA ALA A 319 28.96 5.95 -10.29
C ALA A 319 29.95 5.39 -11.34
N LYS A 320 29.74 4.15 -11.82
CA LYS A 320 30.54 3.54 -12.89
C LYS A 320 30.43 4.34 -14.19
N ALA A 321 29.22 4.74 -14.58
CA ALA A 321 29.01 5.53 -15.79
C ALA A 321 29.60 6.95 -15.68
N LEU A 322 29.45 7.61 -14.53
CA LEU A 322 30.12 8.90 -14.28
C LEU A 322 31.64 8.79 -14.41
N ARG A 323 32.24 7.73 -13.84
CA ARG A 323 33.70 7.49 -13.95
C ARG A 323 34.16 7.29 -15.38
N ALA A 324 33.36 6.60 -16.21
CA ALA A 324 33.65 6.47 -17.65
C ALA A 324 33.67 7.85 -18.35
N GLY A 325 32.82 8.78 -17.90
CA GLY A 325 32.84 10.19 -18.30
C GLY A 325 33.87 11.07 -17.56
N LYS A 326 34.87 10.46 -16.88
CA LYS A 326 35.89 11.16 -16.07
C LYS A 326 35.31 12.05 -14.95
N LYS A 327 34.14 11.68 -14.40
CA LYS A 327 33.47 12.37 -13.30
C LYS A 327 33.23 11.44 -12.11
N SER A 328 33.16 12.00 -10.91
CA SER A 328 32.85 11.27 -9.68
C SER A 328 31.58 11.83 -9.02
N LEU A 329 30.91 11.02 -8.20
CA LEU A 329 29.70 11.42 -7.48
C LEU A 329 29.87 12.71 -6.66
N PRO A 330 30.95 12.91 -5.85
CA PRO A 330 31.15 14.15 -5.11
C PRO A 330 31.20 15.42 -5.96
N ASN A 331 31.63 15.30 -7.23
CA ASN A 331 31.76 16.41 -8.16
C ASN A 331 30.55 16.54 -9.09
N ALA A 332 29.60 15.60 -9.04
CA ALA A 332 28.44 15.54 -9.90
C ALA A 332 27.22 16.24 -9.28
N THR A 333 26.40 16.82 -10.15
CA THR A 333 25.02 17.19 -9.84
C THR A 333 24.09 16.12 -10.39
N VAL A 334 23.42 15.39 -9.49
CA VAL A 334 22.48 14.31 -9.81
C VAL A 334 21.06 14.78 -9.55
N VAL A 335 20.18 14.58 -10.51
CA VAL A 335 18.76 14.92 -10.41
C VAL A 335 17.96 13.64 -10.26
N ILE A 336 17.06 13.57 -9.29
CA ILE A 336 16.10 12.47 -9.16
C ILE A 336 14.72 12.97 -9.58
N TRP A 337 14.16 12.35 -10.61
CA TRP A 337 12.76 12.47 -10.99
C TRP A 337 11.96 11.35 -10.34
N GLY A 338 11.06 11.72 -9.43
CA GLY A 338 10.21 10.81 -8.67
C GLY A 338 10.68 10.62 -7.24
N LEU A 339 9.83 11.03 -6.30
CA LEU A 339 9.96 10.88 -4.85
C LEU A 339 8.90 9.91 -4.30
N ALA A 340 7.73 9.86 -4.93
CA ALA A 340 6.68 8.90 -4.59
C ALA A 340 7.13 7.45 -4.83
N TYR A 341 6.57 6.50 -4.08
CA TYR A 341 6.98 5.08 -4.21
C TYR A 341 6.48 4.41 -5.50
N LYS A 342 5.40 4.96 -6.10
CA LYS A 342 4.71 4.51 -7.31
C LYS A 342 4.32 5.74 -8.14
N GLY A 343 4.14 5.56 -9.45
CA GLY A 343 3.63 6.61 -10.33
C GLY A 343 2.24 7.09 -9.90
N GLU A 344 1.95 8.35 -10.22
CA GLU A 344 0.66 9.03 -10.04
C GLU A 344 0.10 9.10 -8.60
N VAL A 345 0.95 8.97 -7.57
CA VAL A 345 0.55 9.13 -6.16
C VAL A 345 1.49 10.10 -5.44
N LYS A 346 1.05 10.71 -4.31
CA LYS A 346 1.92 11.57 -3.47
C LYS A 346 2.57 10.81 -2.30
N ASP A 347 2.33 9.52 -2.18
CA ASP A 347 2.85 8.73 -1.05
C ASP A 347 4.34 8.39 -1.20
N THR A 348 5.12 8.78 -0.19
CA THR A 348 6.57 8.60 -0.14
C THR A 348 7.02 7.52 0.84
N ARG A 349 6.11 6.86 1.58
CA ARG A 349 6.45 5.92 2.64
C ARG A 349 7.22 4.74 2.03
N ARG A 350 8.44 4.53 2.55
CA ARG A 350 9.39 3.52 2.06
C ARG A 350 9.68 3.62 0.56
N SER A 351 9.55 4.80 -0.03
CA SER A 351 9.91 5.01 -1.44
C SER A 351 11.39 4.69 -1.67
N PRO A 352 11.75 3.92 -2.71
CA PRO A 352 13.15 3.66 -3.07
C PRO A 352 13.95 4.96 -3.29
N SER A 353 13.29 6.03 -3.74
CA SER A 353 13.92 7.34 -3.94
C SER A 353 14.50 7.90 -2.64
N LEU A 354 13.93 7.61 -1.48
CA LEU A 354 14.47 8.07 -0.20
C LEU A 354 15.81 7.40 0.12
N GLU A 355 15.95 6.12 -0.21
CA GLU A 355 17.20 5.37 -0.03
C GLU A 355 18.27 5.82 -1.03
N LEU A 356 17.88 6.07 -2.29
CA LEU A 356 18.77 6.67 -3.29
C LEU A 356 19.28 8.06 -2.86
N LEU A 357 18.41 8.89 -2.28
CA LEU A 357 18.80 10.21 -1.75
C LEU A 357 19.83 10.11 -0.62
N GLU A 358 19.63 9.17 0.30
CA GLU A 358 20.55 8.93 1.41
C GLU A 358 21.91 8.43 0.91
N LEU A 359 21.94 7.46 -0.01
CA LEU A 359 23.16 6.94 -0.61
C LEU A 359 23.94 7.99 -1.42
N LEU A 360 23.24 8.83 -2.20
CA LEU A 360 23.86 9.95 -2.92
C LEU A 360 24.42 11.01 -1.97
N LYS A 361 23.72 11.28 -0.87
CA LYS A 361 24.17 12.21 0.18
C LYS A 361 25.43 11.69 0.87
N GLN A 362 25.47 10.41 1.22
CA GLN A 362 26.65 9.75 1.77
C GLN A 362 27.82 9.80 0.79
N SER A 363 27.54 9.70 -0.51
CA SER A 363 28.50 9.87 -1.60
C SER A 363 28.85 11.33 -1.91
N ARG A 364 28.36 12.30 -1.12
CA ARG A 364 28.59 13.74 -1.24
C ARG A 364 28.18 14.36 -2.58
N ALA A 365 27.26 13.73 -3.31
CA ALA A 365 26.75 14.29 -4.56
C ALA A 365 25.91 15.55 -4.29
N ARG A 366 25.92 16.49 -5.24
CA ARG A 366 24.93 17.58 -5.26
C ARG A 366 23.64 17.00 -5.82
N ILE A 367 22.55 17.13 -5.09
CA ILE A 367 21.29 16.48 -5.46
C ILE A 367 20.21 17.53 -5.65
N ARG A 368 19.44 17.38 -6.73
CA ARG A 368 18.15 18.07 -6.91
C ARG A 368 17.07 17.02 -7.14
N VAL A 369 15.83 17.37 -6.82
CA VAL A 369 14.70 16.46 -6.96
C VAL A 369 13.56 17.15 -7.69
N PHE A 370 12.77 16.37 -8.41
CA PHE A 370 11.52 16.79 -9.00
C PHE A 370 10.51 15.64 -8.92
N ASP A 371 9.34 15.95 -8.39
CA ASP A 371 8.17 15.08 -8.37
C ASP A 371 6.93 15.97 -8.51
N PRO A 372 6.01 15.66 -9.45
CA PRO A 372 4.82 16.48 -9.68
C PRO A 372 3.75 16.38 -8.58
N TYR A 373 3.82 15.36 -7.71
CA TYR A 373 2.85 15.10 -6.65
C TYR A 373 3.43 15.33 -5.25
N VAL A 374 4.76 15.27 -5.10
CA VAL A 374 5.45 15.37 -3.81
C VAL A 374 6.24 16.68 -3.73
N PRO A 375 5.81 17.67 -2.93
CA PRO A 375 6.49 18.97 -2.87
C PRO A 375 7.81 18.94 -2.09
N ARG A 376 7.95 18.06 -1.10
CA ARG A 376 9.16 17.93 -0.29
C ARG A 376 9.27 16.58 0.40
N VAL A 377 10.50 16.16 0.70
CA VAL A 377 10.81 15.03 1.58
C VAL A 377 11.95 15.38 2.54
N ILE A 378 12.01 14.68 3.67
CA ILE A 378 13.11 14.81 4.65
C ILE A 378 13.86 13.49 4.69
N VAL A 379 15.16 13.51 4.38
CA VAL A 379 16.02 12.32 4.37
C VAL A 379 17.31 12.63 5.12
N GLY A 380 17.61 11.84 6.15
CA GLY A 380 18.80 12.00 6.99
C GLY A 380 18.94 13.41 7.59
N GLY A 381 17.83 14.02 8.02
CA GLY A 381 17.80 15.39 8.58
C GLY A 381 17.94 16.52 7.55
N LYS A 382 18.04 16.22 6.26
CA LYS A 382 18.06 17.22 5.18
C LYS A 382 16.71 17.27 4.47
N THR A 383 16.19 18.47 4.28
CA THR A 383 15.01 18.72 3.44
C THR A 383 15.42 18.77 1.97
N TYR A 384 14.70 18.05 1.13
CA TYR A 384 14.78 18.12 -0.31
C TYR A 384 13.46 18.67 -0.83
N GLU A 385 13.51 19.87 -1.39
CA GLU A 385 12.35 20.50 -2.03
C GLU A 385 12.29 20.09 -3.50
N SER A 386 11.11 19.69 -3.94
CA SER A 386 10.84 19.43 -5.35
C SER A 386 10.99 20.72 -6.12
N SER A 387 11.74 20.67 -7.22
CA SER A 387 11.89 21.80 -8.13
C SER A 387 10.53 22.20 -8.70
N SER A 388 10.33 23.47 -9.05
CA SER A 388 9.02 23.94 -9.53
C SER A 388 8.62 23.29 -10.87
N THR A 389 9.61 22.94 -11.69
CA THR A 389 9.42 22.29 -12.98
C THR A 389 10.51 21.25 -13.26
N GLU A 390 10.20 20.29 -14.13
CA GLU A 390 11.18 19.36 -14.70
C GLU A 390 12.38 20.08 -15.33
N ILE A 391 12.14 21.19 -16.02
CA ILE A 391 13.14 22.01 -16.71
C ILE A 391 14.11 22.67 -15.74
N GLU A 392 13.59 23.22 -14.63
CA GLU A 392 14.42 23.84 -13.60
C GLU A 392 15.34 22.81 -12.93
N SER A 393 14.79 21.62 -12.65
CA SER A 393 15.50 20.57 -11.92
C SER A 393 16.81 20.12 -12.59
N VAL A 394 16.85 20.13 -13.93
CA VAL A 394 17.94 19.55 -14.73
C VAL A 394 19.05 20.52 -15.11
N ARG A 395 18.89 21.82 -14.86
CA ARG A 395 19.87 22.83 -15.31
C ARG A 395 21.28 22.55 -14.80
N ASP A 396 22.27 22.47 -15.68
CA ASP A 396 23.68 22.17 -15.36
C ASP A 396 23.90 20.85 -14.60
N ALA A 397 22.96 19.90 -14.71
CA ALA A 397 23.09 18.57 -14.12
C ALA A 397 23.99 17.66 -14.97
N ASP A 398 24.64 16.71 -14.30
CA ASP A 398 25.49 15.69 -14.91
C ASP A 398 24.74 14.39 -15.16
N ALA A 399 23.76 14.10 -14.30
CA ALA A 399 22.95 12.91 -14.40
C ALA A 399 21.50 13.22 -14.02
N LEU A 400 20.58 12.60 -14.75
CA LEU A 400 19.17 12.53 -14.45
C LEU A 400 18.81 11.08 -14.19
N MET A 401 18.19 10.80 -13.04
CA MET A 401 17.66 9.48 -12.68
C MET A 401 16.15 9.52 -12.62
N ILE A 402 15.49 8.66 -13.38
CA ILE A 402 14.05 8.44 -13.27
C ILE A 402 13.82 7.32 -12.26
N ALA A 403 13.36 7.67 -11.07
CA ALA A 403 13.16 6.74 -9.93
C ALA A 403 11.69 6.31 -9.75
N THR A 404 10.74 7.08 -10.29
CA THR A 404 9.30 6.77 -10.21
C THR A 404 8.65 6.88 -11.58
N ALA A 405 7.70 5.97 -11.86
CA ALA A 405 7.07 5.81 -13.16
C ALA A 405 5.89 6.78 -13.41
N HIS A 406 6.09 8.09 -13.18
CA HIS A 406 5.05 9.07 -13.47
C HIS A 406 4.84 9.25 -14.97
N ASN A 407 3.60 9.53 -15.38
CA ASN A 407 3.27 9.77 -16.78
C ASN A 407 4.00 10.99 -17.36
N ALA A 408 4.17 12.05 -16.55
CA ALA A 408 4.91 13.25 -16.93
C ALA A 408 6.33 12.93 -17.44
N PHE A 409 7.00 11.94 -16.85
CA PHE A 409 8.37 11.58 -17.23
C PHE A 409 8.44 10.74 -18.51
N ARG A 410 7.34 10.05 -18.88
CA ARG A 410 7.21 9.32 -20.16
C ARG A 410 7.04 10.26 -21.35
N THR A 411 6.49 11.45 -21.13
CA THR A 411 6.17 12.40 -22.22
C THR A 411 7.08 13.64 -22.24
N ALA A 412 7.91 13.85 -21.21
CA ALA A 412 8.91 14.92 -21.17
C ALA A 412 9.74 15.04 -22.45
N ASN A 413 10.00 16.28 -22.89
CA ASN A 413 10.78 16.54 -24.10
C ASN A 413 12.28 16.36 -23.85
N LEU A 414 12.82 15.19 -24.21
CA LEU A 414 14.21 14.81 -23.95
C LEU A 414 15.23 15.78 -24.58
N SER A 415 14.99 16.27 -25.79
CA SER A 415 15.89 17.22 -26.46
C SER A 415 15.99 18.54 -25.71
N LYS A 416 14.86 19.03 -25.19
CA LYS A 416 14.82 20.25 -24.36
C LYS A 416 15.53 20.03 -23.03
N ILE A 417 15.29 18.91 -22.37
CA ILE A 417 15.95 18.53 -21.12
C ILE A 417 17.46 18.44 -21.32
N ARG A 418 17.91 17.74 -22.36
CA ARG A 418 19.33 17.61 -22.70
C ARG A 418 19.99 18.95 -22.94
N SER A 419 19.34 19.89 -23.64
CA SER A 419 19.91 21.21 -23.93
C SER A 419 20.21 22.06 -22.70
N LEU A 420 19.66 21.70 -21.54
CA LEU A 420 19.82 22.42 -20.27
C LEU A 420 20.83 21.75 -19.34
N MET A 421 21.22 20.52 -19.64
CA MET A 421 22.18 19.74 -18.86
C MET A 421 23.61 19.98 -19.34
N ARG A 422 24.58 19.49 -18.57
CA ARG A 422 26.01 19.54 -18.97
C ARG A 422 26.28 18.64 -20.17
N ASP A 423 27.47 18.77 -20.74
CA ASP A 423 27.88 17.95 -21.88
C ASP A 423 27.86 16.45 -21.53
N ARG A 424 27.39 15.65 -22.49
CA ARG A 424 27.21 14.19 -22.41
C ARG A 424 26.57 13.71 -21.09
N PRO A 425 25.38 14.22 -20.71
CA PRO A 425 24.76 13.89 -19.43
C PRO A 425 24.26 12.44 -19.43
N ILE A 426 24.20 11.84 -18.25
CA ILE A 426 23.65 10.50 -18.07
C ILE A 426 22.14 10.60 -17.85
N LEU A 427 21.37 9.78 -18.56
CA LEU A 427 19.97 9.51 -18.20
C LEU A 427 19.90 8.07 -17.72
N TYR A 428 19.63 7.88 -16.44
CA TYR A 428 19.41 6.58 -15.83
C TYR A 428 17.93 6.35 -15.57
N ASP A 429 17.31 5.56 -16.44
CA ASP A 429 15.93 5.15 -16.33
C ASP A 429 15.79 3.84 -15.52
N THR A 430 15.57 3.97 -14.22
CA THR A 430 15.42 2.80 -13.34
C THR A 430 14.07 2.10 -13.49
N ARG A 431 13.15 2.68 -14.27
CA ARG A 431 11.77 2.21 -14.43
C ARG A 431 11.45 1.79 -15.87
N ASN A 432 12.42 1.85 -16.77
CA ASN A 432 12.26 1.48 -18.18
C ASN A 432 11.07 2.20 -18.85
N LEU A 433 10.93 3.51 -18.59
CA LEU A 433 9.92 4.38 -19.19
C LEU A 433 10.23 4.78 -20.62
N ARG A 434 11.52 4.80 -20.97
CA ARG A 434 12.08 5.29 -22.23
C ARG A 434 12.83 4.19 -22.97
N THR A 435 13.07 4.41 -24.25
CA THR A 435 13.89 3.56 -25.12
C THR A 435 15.32 4.07 -25.16
N ARG A 436 16.29 3.18 -25.39
CA ARG A 436 17.68 3.56 -25.60
C ARG A 436 17.83 4.56 -26.75
N ARG A 437 17.17 4.24 -27.87
CA ARG A 437 17.21 5.03 -29.11
C ARG A 437 16.80 6.49 -28.89
N GLU A 438 15.64 6.73 -28.27
CA GLU A 438 15.16 8.11 -28.07
C GLU A 438 16.09 8.92 -27.15
N CYS A 439 16.68 8.29 -26.13
CA CYS A 439 17.58 8.96 -25.21
C CYS A 439 18.94 9.27 -25.87
N GLU A 440 19.49 8.34 -26.63
CA GLU A 440 20.76 8.53 -27.34
C GLU A 440 20.63 9.54 -28.48
N GLU A 441 19.54 9.51 -29.26
CA GLU A 441 19.24 10.52 -30.30
C GLU A 441 19.09 11.92 -29.69
N ALA A 442 18.55 12.04 -28.48
CA ALA A 442 18.50 13.31 -27.74
C ALA A 442 19.87 13.76 -27.19
N GLY A 443 20.89 12.89 -27.20
CA GLY A 443 22.25 13.20 -26.78
C GLY A 443 22.63 12.77 -25.35
N PHE A 444 21.89 11.83 -24.76
CA PHE A 444 22.21 11.25 -23.44
C PHE A 444 23.12 10.03 -23.54
N THR A 445 23.93 9.81 -22.50
CA THR A 445 24.42 8.47 -22.18
C THR A 445 23.30 7.72 -21.43
N TYR A 446 22.67 6.74 -22.09
CA TYR A 446 21.52 6.05 -21.53
C TYR A 446 21.89 4.81 -20.71
N LEU A 447 21.35 4.73 -19.49
CA LEU A 447 21.36 3.56 -18.62
C LEU A 447 19.93 3.17 -18.27
N ALA A 448 19.69 1.87 -18.11
CA ALA A 448 18.40 1.37 -17.66
C ALA A 448 18.54 0.05 -16.90
N THR A 449 17.77 -0.12 -15.83
CA THR A 449 17.84 -1.32 -14.98
C THR A 449 17.44 -2.56 -15.77
N GLY A 450 18.30 -3.57 -15.79
CA GLY A 450 18.13 -4.81 -16.54
C GLY A 450 18.50 -4.74 -18.03
N ARG A 451 19.14 -3.67 -18.48
CA ARG A 451 19.54 -3.49 -19.90
C ARG A 451 21.04 -3.18 -19.97
N PRO A 452 21.79 -3.65 -20.99
CA PRO A 452 23.22 -3.38 -21.13
C PRO A 452 23.55 -1.89 -21.17
#